data_AF-A0AAW1I5E2-F1
#
_entry.id   AF-A0AAW1I5E2-F1
#
_cell.length_a   1.000
_cell.length_b   1.000
_cell.length_c   1.000
_cell.angle_alpha   90.00
_cell.angle_beta   90.00
_cell.angle_gamma   90.00
#
_symmetry.space_group_name_H-M   'P 1'
#
loop_
_entity.id
_entity.type
_entity.pdbx_description
1 polymer ?
#
loop_
_entity_poly.entity_id
_entity_poly.type
_entity_poly.pdbx_seq_one_letter_code
_entity_poly.pdbx_strand_id
1 'polypeptide(L)'
;MLTAHNTSSSPTLPKPQTPLKQPSKPPFLLKNPPNLNQTSPKTHPNFIKNSPKLNPLLNLKKIFRIERGAPCKSAPGSLLALRTDPLKPRVDQIKKQADDHRNLVLAYASYARKLKLENSKMLRIFAELSRNYTDLLRNPTYQGLFESDSLSIDESMLRQFEKEVKERIKLTRQVIAEAKESFDNQLKIQKLKDTIFGLNEQLTKAKKQGAFSSLIAAKSIPKSIHCLSMRLMEERIERAEKYSDEGKPPMPELEDPNLYHYAIFSDNVIAASGVVNSAVKNAKDPIFSRLYIVQ
;
A
#
# COMPACT_ATOMS: atom_id res chain seq x y z
N MET A 1 -24.19 -10.79 -71.59
CA MET A 1 -25.66 -10.81 -71.80
C MET A 1 -26.34 -10.63 -70.45
N LEU A 2 -27.40 -9.82 -70.42
CA LEU A 2 -28.16 -9.26 -69.28
C LEU A 2 -28.66 -10.30 -68.26
N THR A 3 -28.78 -9.99 -66.96
CA THR A 3 -29.93 -9.34 -66.26
C THR A 3 -29.56 -9.29 -64.75
N ALA A 4 -29.67 -8.23 -63.94
CA ALA A 4 -30.71 -7.24 -63.57
C ALA A 4 -31.51 -7.60 -62.27
N HIS A 5 -31.68 -6.58 -61.40
CA HIS A 5 -32.59 -6.38 -60.24
C HIS A 5 -32.09 -6.74 -58.83
N ASN A 6 -31.73 -5.74 -58.01
CA ASN A 6 -32.55 -4.85 -57.13
C ASN A 6 -32.76 -5.47 -55.73
N THR A 7 -32.36 -4.85 -54.61
CA THR A 7 -33.10 -3.73 -53.97
C THR A 7 -32.33 -3.18 -52.75
N SER A 8 -32.62 -1.92 -52.46
CA SER A 8 -32.11 -1.02 -51.41
C SER A 8 -32.55 -1.36 -49.98
N SER A 9 -31.73 -1.04 -48.97
CA SER A 9 -32.19 -0.32 -47.76
C SER A 9 -31.01 0.12 -46.88
N SER A 10 -31.10 1.38 -46.44
CA SER A 10 -30.14 2.15 -45.64
C SER A 10 -30.04 1.66 -44.18
N PRO A 11 -28.97 2.00 -43.44
CA PRO A 11 -28.74 1.49 -42.08
C PRO A 11 -29.57 2.24 -41.05
N THR A 12 -30.27 1.48 -40.19
CA THR A 12 -31.07 2.01 -39.07
C THR A 12 -30.34 1.77 -37.75
N LEU A 13 -30.14 2.84 -36.99
CA LEU A 13 -29.71 2.83 -35.60
C LEU A 13 -30.88 2.41 -34.69
N PRO A 14 -30.61 1.65 -33.61
CA PRO A 14 -31.27 1.97 -32.34
C PRO A 14 -30.29 2.08 -31.15
N LYS A 15 -30.65 2.99 -30.24
CA LYS A 15 -30.07 3.30 -28.91
C LYS A 15 -30.98 2.62 -27.83
N PRO A 16 -30.75 2.76 -26.50
CA PRO A 16 -29.75 2.14 -25.60
C PRO A 16 -30.42 1.36 -24.41
N GLN A 17 -29.61 0.94 -23.41
CA GLN A 17 -29.91 0.39 -22.04
C GLN A 17 -29.67 -1.13 -21.92
N THR A 18 -28.84 -1.64 -20.99
CA THR A 18 -28.99 -1.60 -19.52
C THR A 18 -27.63 -1.88 -18.81
N PRO A 19 -27.38 -1.38 -17.57
CA PRO A 19 -26.03 -1.36 -16.97
C PRO A 19 -25.65 -2.64 -16.19
N LEU A 20 -24.38 -3.05 -16.26
CA LEU A 20 -23.81 -4.06 -15.36
C LEU A 20 -23.60 -3.49 -13.94
N LYS A 21 -24.04 -4.30 -12.98
CA LYS A 21 -24.08 -4.15 -11.53
C LYS A 21 -22.69 -3.88 -10.91
N GLN A 22 -22.53 -2.76 -10.19
CA GLN A 22 -21.38 -2.50 -9.33
C GLN A 22 -21.47 -3.32 -8.02
N PRO A 23 -20.36 -3.84 -7.48
CA PRO A 23 -20.34 -4.47 -6.16
C PRO A 23 -20.47 -3.42 -5.04
N SER A 24 -21.31 -3.75 -4.07
CA SER A 24 -21.77 -2.96 -2.94
C SER A 24 -20.67 -2.37 -2.06
N LYS A 25 -20.75 -1.06 -1.82
CA LYS A 25 -19.98 -0.27 -0.85
C LYS A 25 -20.57 -0.47 0.56
N PRO A 26 -19.77 -0.71 1.62
CA PRO A 26 -20.31 -0.77 2.98
C PRO A 26 -20.77 0.62 3.47
N PRO A 27 -21.86 0.71 4.25
CA PRO A 27 -22.52 1.97 4.57
C PRO A 27 -21.73 2.76 5.62
N PHE A 28 -21.25 3.95 5.21
CA PHE A 28 -20.89 5.02 6.15
C PHE A 28 -22.19 5.65 6.67
N LEU A 29 -22.62 5.26 7.87
CA LEU A 29 -23.62 6.02 8.60
C LEU A 29 -22.97 7.28 9.16
N LEU A 30 -23.20 8.39 8.46
CA LEU A 30 -23.01 9.74 8.96
C LEU A 30 -24.10 10.00 10.02
N LYS A 31 -23.77 9.83 11.30
CA LYS A 31 -24.58 10.41 12.38
C LYS A 31 -24.15 11.87 12.56
N ASN A 32 -25.12 12.77 12.43
CA ASN A 32 -24.98 14.21 12.69
C ASN A 32 -24.37 14.45 14.10
N PRO A 33 -23.57 15.53 14.27
CA PRO A 33 -22.84 15.75 15.52
C PRO A 33 -23.79 16.11 16.67
N PRO A 34 -23.69 15.47 17.85
CA PRO A 34 -24.33 15.98 19.04
C PRO A 34 -23.58 17.21 19.58
N ASN A 35 -24.39 18.12 20.10
CA ASN A 35 -24.08 19.42 20.72
C ASN A 35 -22.81 19.42 21.59
N LEU A 36 -22.03 20.50 21.51
CA LEU A 36 -20.99 20.82 22.50
C LEU A 36 -21.63 20.88 23.88
N ASN A 37 -21.23 19.98 24.78
CA ASN A 37 -21.25 20.26 26.20
C ASN A 37 -19.91 19.85 26.80
N GLN A 38 -19.35 20.81 27.54
CA GLN A 38 -18.05 20.76 28.18
C GLN A 38 -17.95 19.56 29.12
N THR A 39 -16.88 18.78 28.99
CA THR A 39 -16.26 18.08 30.13
C THR A 39 -14.84 17.71 29.75
N SER A 40 -13.90 18.37 30.42
CA SER A 40 -12.47 18.11 30.36
C SER A 40 -12.14 16.79 31.07
N PRO A 41 -11.35 15.87 30.49
CA PRO A 41 -10.74 14.79 31.25
C PRO A 41 -9.39 15.26 31.81
N LYS A 42 -9.24 15.08 33.12
CA LYS A 42 -8.07 15.39 33.94
C LYS A 42 -6.81 14.74 33.38
N THR A 43 -5.77 15.57 33.24
CA THR A 43 -4.42 15.21 32.80
C THR A 43 -3.71 14.40 33.89
N HIS A 44 -3.26 13.18 33.59
CA HIS A 44 -2.17 12.55 34.34
C HIS A 44 -0.82 13.07 33.83
N PRO A 45 0.02 13.67 34.68
CA PRO A 45 1.20 14.41 34.24
C PRO A 45 2.42 13.49 34.17
N ASN A 46 2.60 12.67 33.13
CA ASN A 46 3.89 11.96 32.90
C ASN A 46 4.07 11.36 31.49
N PHE A 47 3.64 12.05 30.43
CA PHE A 47 3.94 11.63 29.04
C PHE A 47 4.39 12.82 28.17
N ILE A 48 5.29 13.64 28.73
CA ILE A 48 6.06 14.64 27.97
C ILE A 48 7.52 14.28 28.14
N LYS A 49 7.99 13.32 27.35
CA LYS A 49 9.38 13.12 26.92
C LYS A 49 9.32 11.97 25.91
N ASN A 50 9.88 12.18 24.72
CA ASN A 50 9.92 11.25 23.59
C ASN A 50 8.78 11.43 22.58
N SER A 51 8.80 12.58 21.90
CA SER A 51 8.17 12.72 20.58
C SER A 51 9.13 12.19 19.52
N PRO A 52 8.95 10.99 18.93
CA PRO A 52 9.70 10.61 17.75
C PRO A 52 9.29 11.51 16.58
N LYS A 53 10.27 12.13 15.91
CA LYS A 53 10.07 12.81 14.62
C LYS A 53 9.56 11.77 13.62
N LEU A 54 8.26 11.75 13.35
CA LEU A 54 7.65 10.78 12.45
C LEU A 54 7.46 11.38 11.06
N ASN A 55 8.29 10.95 10.11
CA ASN A 55 8.11 11.20 8.68
C ASN A 55 6.99 10.29 8.15
N PRO A 56 5.96 10.82 7.46
CA PRO A 56 4.85 10.02 6.93
C PRO A 56 5.28 8.90 5.96
N LEU A 57 6.45 9.06 5.32
CA LEU A 57 6.96 8.14 4.31
C LEU A 57 7.65 6.88 4.88
N LEU A 58 7.98 6.84 6.17
CA LEU A 58 8.77 5.71 6.71
C LEU A 58 7.92 4.52 7.20
N ASN A 59 6.61 4.66 7.37
CA ASN A 59 5.81 3.60 8.02
C ASN A 59 4.93 2.79 7.07
N LEU A 60 4.73 3.22 5.81
CA LEU A 60 3.99 2.39 4.86
C LEU A 60 4.77 1.14 4.46
N LYS A 61 6.11 1.19 4.45
CA LYS A 61 6.98 0.00 4.26
C LYS A 61 6.91 -1.01 5.41
N LYS A 62 6.50 -0.60 6.61
CA LYS A 62 6.31 -1.51 7.76
C LYS A 62 4.94 -2.20 7.71
N ILE A 63 3.90 -1.46 7.29
CA ILE A 63 2.53 -1.97 7.13
C ILE A 63 2.42 -2.89 5.89
N PHE A 64 3.10 -2.55 4.79
CA PHE A 64 3.30 -3.41 3.61
C PHE A 64 4.60 -4.21 3.70
N ARG A 65 4.99 -4.65 4.91
CA ARG A 65 5.85 -5.81 5.00
C ARG A 65 4.97 -7.00 4.63
N ILE A 66 4.81 -7.22 3.31
CA ILE A 66 4.53 -8.55 2.77
C ILE A 66 5.38 -9.47 3.61
N GLU A 67 4.74 -10.38 4.34
CA GLU A 67 5.45 -11.37 5.13
C GLU A 67 6.40 -12.06 4.17
N ARG A 68 7.66 -11.60 4.16
CA ARG A 68 8.77 -12.42 3.70
C ARG A 68 8.69 -13.58 4.68
N GLY A 69 8.09 -14.68 4.22
CA GLY A 69 8.13 -15.95 4.91
C GLY A 69 9.54 -16.10 5.46
N ALA A 70 9.62 -16.37 6.76
CA ALA A 70 10.89 -16.48 7.46
C ALA A 70 11.86 -17.33 6.60
N PRO A 71 13.13 -16.95 6.46
CA PRO A 71 14.08 -17.79 5.77
C PRO A 71 14.08 -19.14 6.50
N CYS A 72 13.60 -20.20 5.82
CA CYS A 72 13.79 -21.56 6.29
C CYS A 72 15.31 -21.76 6.37
N LYS A 73 15.85 -21.65 7.59
CA LYS A 73 17.21 -22.09 7.89
C LYS A 73 17.18 -23.60 7.70
N SER A 74 17.64 -24.07 6.54
CA SER A 74 17.87 -25.49 6.29
C SER A 74 19.06 -25.94 7.12
N ALA A 75 18.80 -26.28 8.39
CA ALA A 75 19.67 -27.17 9.13
C ALA A 75 19.42 -28.61 8.62
N PRO A 76 20.46 -29.38 8.32
CA PRO A 76 20.29 -30.76 7.93
C PRO A 76 19.98 -31.60 9.19
N GLY A 77 18.91 -32.39 9.12
CA GLY A 77 18.70 -33.51 10.04
C GLY A 77 17.69 -33.29 11.16
N SER A 78 16.74 -34.22 11.20
CA SER A 78 15.80 -34.55 12.28
C SER A 78 14.37 -34.01 12.12
N LEU A 79 13.51 -34.93 11.70
CA LEU A 79 12.06 -34.86 11.60
C LEU A 79 11.47 -34.95 13.01
N LEU A 80 11.79 -33.97 13.87
CA LEU A 80 11.13 -33.81 15.16
C LEU A 80 10.08 -32.72 15.02
N ALA A 81 8.83 -33.16 14.98
CA ALA A 81 7.64 -32.32 15.01
C ALA A 81 7.81 -31.23 16.06
N LEU A 82 7.86 -29.98 15.60
CA LEU A 82 7.80 -28.80 16.46
C LEU A 82 6.48 -28.91 17.25
N ARG A 83 6.55 -29.32 18.52
CA ARG A 83 5.44 -29.29 19.47
C ARG A 83 5.17 -27.83 19.86
N THR A 84 4.91 -26.96 18.89
CA THR A 84 4.24 -25.71 19.12
C THR A 84 2.75 -26.01 19.22
N ASP A 85 2.17 -25.70 20.37
CA ASP A 85 0.73 -25.71 20.57
C ASP A 85 0.07 -24.98 19.38
N PRO A 86 -0.83 -25.62 18.61
CA PRO A 86 -1.38 -25.07 17.37
C PRO A 86 -2.09 -23.72 17.55
N LEU A 87 -2.38 -23.35 18.80
CA LEU A 87 -3.00 -22.08 19.17
C LEU A 87 -2.01 -20.91 19.31
N LYS A 88 -0.71 -21.16 19.55
CA LYS A 88 0.30 -20.09 19.72
C LYS A 88 0.40 -19.13 18.53
N PRO A 89 0.48 -19.61 17.26
CA PRO A 89 0.54 -18.72 16.10
C PRO A 89 -0.70 -17.80 15.99
N ARG A 90 -1.87 -18.31 16.38
CA ARG A 90 -3.13 -17.54 16.37
C ARG A 90 -3.11 -16.45 17.42
N VAL A 91 -2.61 -16.74 18.63
CA VAL A 91 -2.44 -15.73 19.69
C VAL A 91 -1.44 -14.66 19.27
N ASP A 92 -0.31 -15.05 18.68
CA ASP A 92 0.71 -14.11 18.20
C ASP A 92 0.17 -13.21 17.07
N GLN A 93 -0.64 -13.75 16.17
CA GLN A 93 -1.30 -12.98 15.13
C GLN A 93 -2.28 -11.94 15.70
N ILE A 94 -3.11 -12.34 16.67
CA ILE A 94 -4.06 -11.43 17.34
C ILE A 94 -3.30 -10.33 18.08
N LYS A 95 -2.22 -10.68 18.79
CA LYS A 95 -1.38 -9.71 19.49
C LYS A 95 -0.74 -8.72 18.53
N LYS A 96 -0.15 -9.21 17.43
CA LYS A 96 0.43 -8.36 16.37
C LYS A 96 -0.62 -7.42 15.79
N GLN A 97 -1.81 -7.91 15.50
CA GLN A 97 -2.91 -7.08 15.01
C GLN A 97 -3.32 -6.00 16.01
N ALA A 98 -3.44 -6.34 17.29
CA ALA A 98 -3.75 -5.38 18.34
C ALA A 98 -2.65 -4.30 18.48
N ASP A 99 -1.38 -4.70 18.42
CA ASP A 99 -0.25 -3.78 18.45
C ASP A 99 -0.21 -2.86 17.22
N ASP A 100 -0.53 -3.38 16.03
CA ASP A 100 -0.61 -2.61 14.80
C ASP A 100 -1.72 -1.55 14.86
N HIS A 101 -2.91 -1.91 15.33
CA HIS A 101 -3.99 -0.94 15.54
C HIS A 101 -3.66 0.07 16.64
N ARG A 102 -3.01 -0.35 17.74
CA ARG A 102 -2.51 0.56 18.78
C ARG A 102 -1.54 1.58 18.18
N ASN A 103 -0.61 1.14 17.35
CA ASN A 103 0.36 2.02 16.69
C ASN A 103 -0.33 2.98 15.71
N LEU A 104 -1.32 2.52 14.97
CA LEU A 104 -2.14 3.35 14.09
C LEU A 104 -2.83 4.47 14.87
N VAL A 105 -3.51 4.13 15.96
CA VAL A 105 -4.19 5.09 16.85
C VAL A 105 -3.19 6.11 17.41
N LEU A 106 -2.02 5.67 17.87
CA LEU A 106 -0.97 6.56 18.36
C LEU A 106 -0.45 7.52 17.28
N ALA A 107 -0.29 7.04 16.04
CA ALA A 107 0.12 7.86 14.91
C ALA A 107 -0.93 8.95 14.62
N TYR A 108 -2.22 8.60 14.54
CA TYR A 108 -3.29 9.58 14.33
C TYR A 108 -3.40 10.57 15.50
N ALA A 109 -3.25 10.11 16.75
CA ALA A 109 -3.22 10.99 17.91
C ALA A 109 -2.04 11.98 17.86
N SER A 110 -0.86 11.54 17.39
CA SER A 110 0.28 12.44 17.19
C SER A 110 0.02 13.49 16.10
N TYR A 111 -0.64 13.09 15.01
CA TYR A 111 -1.01 13.98 13.91
C TYR A 111 -2.02 15.04 14.37
N ALA A 112 -3.07 14.63 15.08
CA ALA A 112 -4.06 15.54 15.65
C ALA A 112 -3.44 16.54 16.63
N ARG A 113 -2.50 16.09 17.49
CA ARG A 113 -1.75 16.98 18.38
C ARG A 113 -0.90 17.99 17.61
N LYS A 114 -0.22 17.57 16.55
CA LYS A 114 0.57 18.46 15.70
C LYS A 114 -0.32 19.53 15.06
N LEU A 115 -1.44 19.13 14.45
CA LEU A 115 -2.38 20.08 13.84
C LEU A 115 -2.92 21.10 14.85
N LYS A 116 -3.30 20.64 16.07
CA LYS A 116 -3.74 21.54 17.14
C LYS A 116 -2.66 22.54 17.53
N LEU A 117 -1.41 22.08 17.64
CA LEU A 117 -0.28 22.93 17.99
C LEU A 117 0.00 23.99 16.91
N GLU A 118 0.04 23.59 15.64
CA GLU A 118 0.26 24.52 14.52
C GLU A 118 -0.86 25.57 14.44
N ASN A 119 -2.12 25.15 14.57
CA ASN A 119 -3.26 26.10 14.61
C ASN A 119 -3.13 27.06 15.81
N SER A 120 -2.75 26.56 16.99
CA SER A 120 -2.56 27.41 18.17
C SER A 120 -1.43 28.41 18.02
N LYS A 121 -0.30 28.03 17.39
CA LYS A 121 0.80 28.95 17.08
C LYS A 121 0.33 30.08 16.18
N MET A 122 -0.38 29.73 15.12
CA MET A 122 -0.89 30.71 14.15
C MET A 122 -1.84 31.71 14.81
N LEU A 123 -2.76 31.24 15.66
CA LEU A 123 -3.64 32.12 16.44
C LEU A 123 -2.86 33.08 17.36
N ARG A 124 -1.79 32.61 18.00
CA ARG A 124 -0.93 33.45 18.84
C ARG A 124 -0.23 34.53 18.04
N ILE A 125 0.32 34.19 16.87
CA ILE A 125 0.99 35.14 15.99
C ILE A 125 0.02 36.26 15.56
N PHE A 126 -1.21 35.92 15.19
CA PHE A 126 -2.22 36.93 14.84
C PHE A 126 -2.62 37.81 16.02
N ALA A 127 -2.78 37.22 17.21
CA ALA A 127 -3.07 37.99 18.42
C ALA A 127 -1.92 38.95 18.77
N GLU A 128 -0.67 38.50 18.67
CA GLU A 128 0.53 39.31 18.89
C GLU A 128 0.64 40.45 17.88
N LEU A 129 0.33 40.18 16.61
CA LEU A 129 0.30 41.20 15.57
C LEU A 129 -0.71 42.32 15.88
N SER A 130 -1.91 41.96 16.34
CA SER A 130 -2.92 42.92 16.76
C SER A 130 -2.49 43.76 17.97
N ARG A 131 -1.81 43.14 18.94
CA ARG A 131 -1.25 43.83 20.11
C ARG A 131 -0.15 44.79 19.70
N ASN A 132 0.76 44.37 18.81
CA ASN A 132 1.79 45.24 18.26
C ASN A 132 1.20 46.53 17.67
N TYR A 133 0.10 46.45 16.90
CA TYR A 133 -0.56 47.67 16.41
C TYR A 133 -1.17 48.51 17.53
N THR A 134 -1.81 47.86 18.50
CA THR A 134 -2.42 48.55 19.65
C THR A 134 -1.36 49.28 20.49
N ASP A 135 -0.23 48.62 20.72
CA ASP A 135 0.90 49.17 21.49
C ASP A 135 1.57 50.32 20.75
N LEU A 136 1.65 50.25 19.42
CA LEU A 136 2.13 51.36 18.59
C LEU A 136 1.20 52.58 18.72
N LEU A 137 -0.11 52.36 18.62
CA LEU A 137 -1.11 53.44 18.69
C LEU A 137 -1.22 54.05 20.09
N ARG A 138 -0.91 53.28 21.14
CA ARG A 138 -0.88 53.74 22.54
C ARG A 138 0.47 54.29 22.97
N ASN A 139 1.47 54.31 22.08
CA ASN A 139 2.80 54.76 22.43
C ASN A 139 2.76 56.27 22.77
N PRO A 140 3.17 56.68 23.99
CA PRO A 140 3.11 58.07 24.41
C PRO A 140 3.91 59.01 23.50
N THR A 141 4.96 58.51 22.83
CA THR A 141 5.77 59.28 21.87
C THR A 141 4.95 59.83 20.70
N TYR A 142 3.87 59.15 20.30
CA TYR A 142 3.02 59.56 19.18
C TYR A 142 1.68 60.12 19.64
N GLN A 143 1.42 60.18 20.95
CA GLN A 143 0.11 60.55 21.49
C GLN A 143 -0.28 62.00 21.16
N GLY A 144 0.69 62.91 21.13
CA GLY A 144 0.50 64.29 20.70
C GLY A 144 0.18 64.45 19.20
N LEU A 145 0.37 63.40 18.37
CA LEU A 145 -0.06 63.41 16.96
C LEU A 145 -1.56 63.14 16.81
N PHE A 146 -2.22 62.57 17.82
CA PHE A 146 -3.63 62.17 17.78
C PHE A 146 -4.54 63.12 18.58
N GLU A 147 -3.99 64.06 19.35
CA GLU A 147 -4.75 65.10 20.05
C GLU A 147 -5.22 66.18 19.06
N SER A 148 -6.53 66.44 19.05
CA SER A 148 -7.21 67.32 18.11
C SER A 148 -6.89 68.82 18.24
N ASP A 149 -6.17 69.22 19.29
CA ASP A 149 -5.96 70.63 19.66
C ASP A 149 -4.53 71.15 19.36
N SER A 150 -3.65 70.33 18.75
CA SER A 150 -2.28 70.75 18.43
C SER A 150 -2.24 71.65 17.19
N LEU A 151 -1.81 72.91 17.35
CA LEU A 151 -1.66 73.90 16.27
C LEU A 151 -0.51 73.59 15.29
N SER A 152 0.41 72.68 15.63
CA SER A 152 1.48 72.23 14.75
C SER A 152 1.87 70.77 15.04
N ILE A 153 2.02 69.98 13.97
CA ILE A 153 2.51 68.60 14.02
C ILE A 153 4.02 68.63 13.79
N ASP A 154 4.81 67.96 14.64
CA ASP A 154 6.24 67.76 14.38
C ASP A 154 6.41 66.78 13.21
N GLU A 155 6.90 67.30 12.08
CA GLU A 155 7.11 66.54 10.85
C GLU A 155 8.11 65.38 11.05
N SER A 156 9.08 65.52 11.96
CA SER A 156 10.07 64.47 12.22
C SER A 156 9.43 63.26 12.93
N MET A 157 8.58 63.49 13.93
CA MET A 157 7.81 62.46 14.63
C MET A 157 6.79 61.79 13.69
N LEU A 158 6.13 62.56 12.82
CA LEU A 158 5.21 62.02 11.82
C LEU A 158 5.91 61.07 10.84
N ARG A 159 7.09 61.46 10.32
CA ARG A 159 7.89 60.60 9.43
C ARG A 159 8.34 59.32 10.12
N GLN A 160 8.69 59.39 11.40
CA GLN A 160 9.05 58.21 12.20
C GLN A 160 7.87 57.26 12.39
N PHE A 161 6.70 57.80 12.77
CA PHE A 161 5.47 57.02 12.90
C PHE A 161 5.07 56.34 11.60
N GLU A 162 5.07 57.07 10.47
CA GLU A 162 4.78 56.49 9.16
C GLU A 162 5.71 55.34 8.80
N LYS A 163 7.01 55.48 9.08
CA LYS A 163 8.00 54.44 8.83
C LYS A 163 7.69 53.19 9.66
N GLU A 164 7.39 53.37 10.94
CA GLU A 164 7.10 52.26 11.85
C GLU A 164 5.79 51.54 11.50
N VAL A 165 4.75 52.29 11.10
CA VAL A 165 3.49 51.73 10.60
C VAL A 165 3.73 50.96 9.30
N LYS A 166 4.49 51.52 8.34
CA LYS A 166 4.82 50.85 7.07
C LYS A 166 5.57 49.54 7.30
N GLU A 167 6.55 49.51 8.19
CA GLU A 167 7.27 48.29 8.57
C GLU A 167 6.34 47.23 9.18
N ARG A 168 5.46 47.63 10.12
CA ARG A 168 4.49 46.71 10.74
C ARG A 168 3.46 46.18 9.72
N ILE A 169 3.00 47.00 8.77
CA ILE A 169 2.13 46.58 7.66
C ILE A 169 2.83 45.58 6.75
N LYS A 170 4.11 45.79 6.45
CA LYS A 170 4.91 44.87 5.65
C LYS A 170 5.03 43.50 6.32
N LEU A 171 5.36 43.46 7.61
CA LEU A 171 5.41 42.22 8.40
C LEU A 171 4.05 41.51 8.45
N THR A 172 2.98 42.25 8.67
CA THR A 172 1.61 41.73 8.67
C THR A 172 1.25 41.05 7.36
N ARG A 173 1.53 41.72 6.23
CA ARG A 173 1.27 41.16 4.90
C ARG A 173 2.04 39.85 4.67
N GLN A 174 3.29 39.79 5.13
CA GLN A 174 4.11 38.58 5.03
C GLN A 174 3.51 37.43 5.84
N VAL A 175 3.14 37.65 7.10
CA VAL A 175 2.52 36.63 7.96
C VAL A 175 1.19 36.15 7.38
N ILE A 176 0.36 37.06 6.86
CA ILE A 176 -0.91 36.71 6.21
C ILE A 176 -0.66 35.86 4.96
N ALA A 177 0.35 36.19 4.15
CA ALA A 177 0.68 35.42 2.96
C ALA A 177 1.10 33.98 3.29
N GLU A 178 1.92 33.78 4.33
CA GLU A 178 2.29 32.44 4.82
C GLU A 178 1.08 31.68 5.38
N ALA A 179 0.23 32.36 6.15
CA ALA A 179 -0.95 31.75 6.73
C ALA A 179 -2.04 31.42 5.69
N LYS A 180 -2.10 32.14 4.56
CA LYS A 180 -3.13 31.96 3.51
C LYS A 180 -3.20 30.52 3.01
N GLU A 181 -2.06 29.85 2.88
CA GLU A 181 -2.00 28.45 2.47
C GLU A 181 -2.74 27.51 3.44
N SER A 182 -2.79 27.86 4.73
CA SER A 182 -3.49 27.09 5.75
C SER A 182 -5.00 27.30 5.75
N PHE A 183 -5.52 28.37 5.13
CA PHE A 183 -6.95 28.69 5.08
C PHE A 183 -7.58 28.38 3.72
N ASP A 184 -6.78 28.36 2.66
CA ASP A 184 -7.27 28.10 1.32
C ASP A 184 -7.63 26.61 1.13
N ASN A 185 -8.93 26.33 1.12
CA ASN A 185 -9.46 24.99 0.89
C ASN A 185 -9.14 24.49 -0.52
N GLN A 186 -9.10 25.36 -1.54
CA GLN A 186 -8.76 24.95 -2.91
C GLN A 186 -7.32 24.49 -2.99
N LEU A 187 -6.39 25.22 -2.38
CA LEU A 187 -4.98 24.83 -2.34
C LEU A 187 -4.77 23.51 -1.58
N LYS A 188 -5.46 23.30 -0.46
CA LYS A 188 -5.43 22.02 0.25
C LYS A 188 -5.96 20.87 -0.59
N ILE A 189 -7.07 21.08 -1.29
CA ILE A 189 -7.65 20.07 -2.20
C ILE A 189 -6.63 19.74 -3.29
N GLN A 190 -5.98 20.75 -3.88
CA GLN A 190 -4.98 20.52 -4.93
C GLN A 190 -3.77 19.73 -4.40
N LYS A 191 -3.19 20.13 -3.26
CA LYS A 191 -2.09 19.39 -2.62
C LYS A 191 -2.47 17.95 -2.29
N LEU A 192 -3.70 17.73 -1.83
CA LEU A 192 -4.20 16.39 -1.55
C LEU A 192 -4.32 15.56 -2.84
N LYS A 193 -4.84 16.15 -3.93
CA LYS A 193 -4.89 15.51 -5.24
C LYS A 193 -3.50 15.12 -5.74
N ASP A 194 -2.53 16.02 -5.65
CA ASP A 194 -1.15 15.76 -6.08
C ASP A 194 -0.52 14.64 -5.25
N THR A 195 -0.75 14.65 -3.93
CA THR A 195 -0.30 13.59 -3.02
C THR A 195 -0.93 12.25 -3.36
N ILE A 196 -2.25 12.21 -3.61
CA ILE A 196 -2.97 10.98 -4.00
C ILE A 196 -2.41 10.47 -5.32
N PHE A 197 -2.20 11.33 -6.31
CA PHE A 197 -1.65 10.95 -7.60
C PHE A 197 -0.25 10.35 -7.47
N GLY A 198 0.65 11.02 -6.74
CA GLY A 198 2.01 10.51 -6.50
C GLY A 198 2.03 9.18 -5.73
N LEU A 199 1.16 9.03 -4.73
CA LEU A 199 1.02 7.77 -3.99
C LEU A 199 0.43 6.65 -4.86
N ASN A 200 -0.52 6.96 -5.75
CA ASN A 200 -1.12 5.99 -6.66
C ASN A 200 -0.10 5.48 -7.70
N GLU A 201 0.76 6.37 -8.20
CA GLU A 201 1.86 5.98 -9.08
C GLU A 201 2.84 5.03 -8.38
N GLN A 202 3.25 5.36 -7.15
CA GLN A 202 4.12 4.49 -6.34
C GLN A 202 3.46 3.14 -6.03
N LEU A 203 2.17 3.14 -5.69
CA LEU A 203 1.40 1.92 -5.46
C LEU A 203 1.36 1.05 -6.72
N THR A 204 1.18 1.66 -7.89
CA THR A 204 1.17 0.94 -9.17
C THR A 204 2.54 0.32 -9.47
N LYS A 205 3.64 1.06 -9.23
CA LYS A 205 5.01 0.53 -9.35
C LYS A 205 5.25 -0.65 -8.40
N ALA A 206 4.86 -0.51 -7.14
CA ALA A 206 4.98 -1.56 -6.14
C ALA A 206 4.15 -2.81 -6.49
N LYS A 207 2.92 -2.62 -7.00
CA LYS A 207 2.07 -3.73 -7.48
C LYS A 207 2.70 -4.48 -8.64
N LYS A 208 3.24 -3.76 -9.64
CA LYS A 208 3.95 -4.39 -10.77
C LYS A 208 5.17 -5.18 -10.30
N GLN A 209 5.96 -4.61 -9.40
CA GLN A 209 7.13 -5.30 -8.83
C GLN A 209 6.71 -6.53 -8.00
N GLY A 210 5.64 -6.44 -7.23
CA GLY A 210 5.09 -7.56 -6.47
C GLY A 210 4.59 -8.68 -7.38
N ALA A 211 3.85 -8.35 -8.44
CA ALA A 211 3.38 -9.31 -9.43
C ALA A 211 4.55 -10.00 -10.16
N PHE A 212 5.56 -9.22 -10.56
CA PHE A 212 6.78 -9.77 -11.16
C PHE A 212 7.52 -10.70 -10.19
N SER A 213 7.70 -10.29 -8.93
CA SER A 213 8.36 -11.13 -7.92
C SER A 213 7.59 -12.43 -7.66
N SER A 214 6.25 -12.37 -7.64
CA SER A 214 5.39 -13.55 -7.53
C SER A 214 5.53 -14.48 -8.73
N LEU A 215 5.59 -13.93 -9.94
CA LEU A 215 5.78 -14.70 -11.15
C LEU A 215 7.14 -15.40 -11.16
N ILE A 216 8.20 -14.68 -10.81
CA ILE A 216 9.54 -15.25 -10.68
C ILE A 216 9.55 -16.35 -9.62
N ALA A 217 8.97 -16.14 -8.44
CA ALA A 217 8.91 -17.16 -7.41
C ALA A 217 8.13 -18.42 -7.83
N ALA A 218 7.04 -18.27 -8.60
CA ALA A 218 6.24 -19.38 -9.09
C ALA A 218 6.92 -20.16 -10.24
N LYS A 219 7.67 -19.47 -11.11
CA LYS A 219 8.33 -20.09 -12.28
C LYS A 219 9.79 -20.49 -12.02
N SER A 220 10.44 -19.92 -11.01
CA SER A 220 11.84 -20.22 -10.72
C SER A 220 11.99 -21.66 -10.25
N ILE A 221 12.97 -22.36 -10.82
CA ILE A 221 13.33 -23.70 -10.36
C ILE A 221 14.15 -23.54 -9.06
N PRO A 222 13.72 -24.12 -7.93
CA PRO A 222 14.51 -24.09 -6.72
C PRO A 222 15.84 -24.82 -6.94
N LYS A 223 16.92 -24.36 -6.28
CA LYS A 223 18.29 -24.85 -6.49
C LYS A 223 18.42 -26.36 -6.40
N SER A 224 17.68 -27.00 -5.48
CA SER A 224 17.67 -28.46 -5.32
C SER A 224 17.17 -29.19 -6.58
N ILE A 225 16.09 -28.70 -7.19
CA ILE A 225 15.54 -29.27 -8.43
C ILE A 225 16.52 -28.99 -9.58
N HIS A 226 17.10 -27.79 -9.64
CA HIS A 226 18.10 -27.47 -10.67
C HIS A 226 19.31 -28.41 -10.61
N CYS A 227 19.86 -28.67 -9.42
CA CYS A 227 20.96 -29.62 -9.26
C CYS A 227 20.56 -31.06 -9.62
N LEU A 228 19.34 -31.49 -9.28
CA LEU A 228 18.83 -32.80 -9.68
C LEU A 228 18.75 -32.91 -11.21
N SER A 229 18.20 -31.89 -11.89
CA SER A 229 18.12 -31.87 -13.35
C SER A 229 19.50 -31.97 -14.01
N MET A 230 20.52 -31.28 -13.48
CA MET A 230 21.89 -31.40 -13.99
C MET A 230 22.45 -32.80 -13.85
N ARG A 231 22.27 -33.44 -12.68
CA ARG A 231 22.74 -34.81 -12.44
C ARG A 231 22.05 -35.84 -13.34
N LEU A 232 20.74 -35.69 -13.54
CA LEU A 232 19.98 -36.55 -14.46
C LEU A 232 20.43 -36.37 -15.92
N MET A 233 20.78 -35.13 -16.31
CA MET A 233 21.34 -34.86 -17.63
C MET A 233 22.72 -35.50 -17.80
N GLU A 234 23.58 -35.41 -16.80
CA GLU A 234 24.90 -36.07 -16.78
C GLU A 234 24.75 -37.59 -16.90
N GLU A 235 23.91 -38.23 -16.08
CA GLU A 235 23.65 -39.68 -16.17
C GLU A 235 23.09 -40.08 -17.54
N ARG A 236 22.20 -39.26 -18.11
CA ARG A 236 21.63 -39.52 -19.44
C ARG A 236 22.70 -39.48 -20.54
N ILE A 237 23.64 -38.53 -20.45
CA ILE A 237 24.75 -38.42 -21.42
C ILE A 237 25.71 -39.60 -21.24
N GLU A 238 26.07 -39.95 -20.01
CA GLU A 238 26.96 -41.08 -19.71
C GLU A 238 26.37 -42.44 -20.11
N ARG A 239 25.04 -42.59 -20.02
CA ARG A 239 24.31 -43.84 -20.29
C ARG A 239 23.30 -43.67 -21.43
N ALA A 240 23.72 -43.00 -22.50
CA ALA A 240 22.85 -42.68 -23.64
C ALA A 240 22.11 -43.92 -24.21
N GLU A 241 22.77 -45.08 -24.26
CA GLU A 241 22.19 -46.34 -24.76
C GLU A 241 20.98 -46.83 -23.95
N LYS A 242 20.88 -46.50 -22.65
CA LYS A 242 19.75 -46.92 -21.80
C LYS A 242 18.50 -46.08 -22.02
N TYR A 243 18.69 -44.83 -22.41
CA TYR A 243 17.64 -43.80 -22.51
C TYR A 243 17.34 -43.38 -23.96
N SER A 244 17.93 -44.08 -24.93
CA SER A 244 17.64 -43.92 -26.36
C SER A 244 16.60 -44.94 -26.78
N ASP A 245 15.53 -44.48 -27.44
CA ASP A 245 14.51 -45.34 -28.08
C ASP A 245 14.89 -45.70 -29.53
N GLU A 246 15.97 -45.12 -30.05
CA GLU A 246 16.51 -45.40 -31.38
C GLU A 246 16.94 -46.87 -31.48
N GLY A 247 16.20 -47.67 -32.25
CA GLY A 247 16.49 -49.09 -32.52
C GLY A 247 15.93 -50.08 -31.49
N LYS A 248 15.17 -49.64 -30.49
CA LYS A 248 14.51 -50.54 -29.52
C LYS A 248 13.15 -51.00 -30.08
N PRO A 249 12.85 -52.32 -30.10
CA PRO A 249 11.52 -52.77 -30.49
C PRO A 249 10.45 -52.14 -29.57
N PRO A 250 9.26 -51.79 -30.09
CA PRO A 250 8.17 -51.29 -29.26
C PRO A 250 7.95 -52.26 -28.10
N MET A 251 7.87 -51.72 -26.89
CA MET A 251 7.76 -52.53 -25.69
C MET A 251 6.48 -53.36 -25.80
N PRO A 252 6.52 -54.70 -25.79
CA PRO A 252 5.34 -55.53 -26.05
C PRO A 252 4.21 -55.27 -25.03
N GLU A 253 4.58 -54.83 -23.82
CA GLU A 253 3.69 -54.43 -22.75
C GLU A 253 2.90 -53.14 -23.02
N LEU A 254 3.28 -52.35 -24.04
CA LEU A 254 2.60 -51.12 -24.44
C LEU A 254 1.37 -51.38 -25.33
N GLU A 255 1.35 -52.55 -25.99
CA GLU A 255 0.32 -52.94 -26.97
C GLU A 255 -0.65 -54.01 -26.43
N ASP A 256 -0.42 -54.51 -25.21
CA ASP A 256 -1.25 -55.55 -24.60
C ASP A 256 -2.63 -55.02 -24.15
N PRO A 257 -3.74 -55.39 -24.84
CA PRO A 257 -5.07 -54.89 -24.50
C PRO A 257 -5.61 -55.44 -23.17
N ASN A 258 -4.92 -56.41 -22.58
CA ASN A 258 -5.26 -57.03 -21.30
C ASN A 258 -4.72 -56.23 -20.09
N LEU A 259 -3.91 -55.18 -20.31
CA LEU A 259 -3.39 -54.30 -19.26
C LEU A 259 -4.18 -52.99 -19.21
N TYR A 260 -4.39 -52.45 -18.00
CA TYR A 260 -5.00 -51.15 -17.82
C TYR A 260 -3.96 -50.04 -18.05
N HIS A 261 -4.15 -49.26 -19.10
CA HIS A 261 -3.27 -48.13 -19.43
C HIS A 261 -3.89 -46.80 -18.97
N TYR A 262 -3.16 -46.08 -18.13
CA TYR A 262 -3.56 -44.78 -17.60
C TYR A 262 -2.55 -43.70 -18.00
N ALA A 263 -3.01 -42.65 -18.67
CA ALA A 263 -2.20 -41.48 -19.00
C ALA A 263 -2.52 -40.32 -18.04
N ILE A 264 -1.49 -39.78 -17.40
CA ILE A 264 -1.57 -38.62 -16.51
C ILE A 264 -0.95 -37.43 -17.24
N PHE A 265 -1.79 -36.45 -17.57
CA PHE A 265 -1.36 -35.21 -18.18
C PHE A 265 -0.95 -34.20 -17.09
N SER A 266 0.34 -33.82 -17.05
CA SER A 266 0.83 -32.83 -16.08
C SER A 266 2.14 -32.18 -16.48
N ASP A 267 2.17 -30.86 -16.43
CA ASP A 267 3.40 -30.06 -16.60
C ASP A 267 4.39 -30.22 -15.42
N ASN A 268 3.94 -30.78 -14.28
CA ASN A 268 4.77 -31.00 -13.10
C ASN A 268 5.15 -32.48 -12.98
N VAL A 269 6.11 -32.90 -13.79
CA VAL A 269 6.60 -34.29 -13.88
C VAL A 269 7.05 -34.83 -12.52
N ILE A 270 7.62 -34.00 -11.64
CA ILE A 270 8.06 -34.43 -10.30
C ILE A 270 6.85 -34.76 -9.42
N ALA A 271 5.83 -33.91 -9.43
CA ALA A 271 4.59 -34.17 -8.69
C ALA A 271 3.87 -35.41 -9.25
N ALA A 272 3.75 -35.51 -10.58
CA ALA A 272 3.14 -36.66 -11.24
C ALA A 272 3.90 -37.97 -10.92
N SER A 273 5.23 -37.96 -10.93
CA SER A 273 6.06 -39.10 -10.53
C SER A 273 5.80 -39.53 -9.08
N GLY A 274 5.66 -38.58 -8.16
CA GLY A 274 5.28 -38.87 -6.77
C GLY A 274 3.91 -39.54 -6.65
N VAL A 275 2.92 -39.05 -7.42
CA VAL A 275 1.57 -39.63 -7.48
C VAL A 275 1.62 -41.05 -8.05
N VAL A 276 2.32 -41.25 -9.17
CA VAL A 276 2.50 -42.58 -9.79
C VAL A 276 3.18 -43.54 -8.82
N ASN A 277 4.28 -43.15 -8.19
CA ASN A 277 5.01 -44.00 -7.24
C ASN A 277 4.15 -44.38 -6.04
N SER A 278 3.35 -43.44 -5.52
CA SER A 278 2.40 -43.74 -4.45
C SER A 278 1.28 -44.67 -4.92
N ALA A 279 0.73 -44.43 -6.11
CA ALA A 279 -0.34 -45.25 -6.69
C ALA A 279 0.13 -46.68 -6.92
N VAL A 280 1.33 -46.89 -7.49
CA VAL A 280 1.91 -48.22 -7.70
C VAL A 280 2.16 -48.94 -6.38
N LYS A 281 2.67 -48.24 -5.36
CA LYS A 281 2.95 -48.84 -4.04
C LYS A 281 1.70 -49.24 -3.26
N ASN A 282 0.60 -48.51 -3.44
CA ASN A 282 -0.65 -48.76 -2.73
C ASN A 282 -1.69 -49.51 -3.57
N ALA A 283 -1.39 -49.80 -4.84
CA ALA A 283 -2.26 -50.59 -5.69
C ALA A 283 -2.35 -52.03 -5.18
N LYS A 284 -3.57 -52.59 -5.24
CA LYS A 284 -3.83 -53.97 -4.82
C LYS A 284 -3.16 -54.98 -5.76
N ASP A 285 -3.17 -54.69 -7.06
CA ASP A 285 -2.55 -55.51 -8.10
C ASP A 285 -1.75 -54.64 -9.08
N PRO A 286 -0.51 -54.22 -8.75
CA PRO A 286 0.27 -53.27 -9.54
C PRO A 286 0.72 -53.81 -10.91
N ILE A 287 0.64 -55.13 -11.11
CA ILE A 287 1.15 -55.83 -12.30
C ILE A 287 0.21 -55.62 -13.51
N PHE A 288 -1.08 -55.38 -13.28
CA PHE A 288 -2.08 -55.22 -14.35
C PHE A 288 -2.31 -53.76 -14.78
N SER A 289 -1.64 -52.79 -14.15
CA SER A 289 -1.83 -51.37 -14.42
C SER A 289 -0.53 -50.70 -14.85
N ARG A 290 -0.53 -50.02 -15.99
CA ARG A 290 0.58 -49.19 -16.49
C ARG A 290 0.19 -47.71 -16.47
N LEU A 291 1.04 -46.90 -15.85
CA LEU A 291 0.84 -45.45 -15.69
C LEU A 291 1.88 -44.70 -16.53
N TYR A 292 1.42 -43.83 -17.41
CA TYR A 292 2.26 -42.98 -18.27
C TYR A 292 2.08 -41.51 -17.85
N ILE A 293 3.17 -40.76 -17.78
CA ILE A 293 3.13 -39.32 -17.56
C ILE A 293 3.32 -38.64 -18.91
N VAL A 294 2.35 -37.82 -19.29
CA VAL A 294 2.37 -37.04 -20.53
C VAL A 294 2.49 -35.57 -20.14
N GLN A 295 3.49 -34.91 -20.73
CA GLN A 295 3.76 -33.49 -20.54
C GLN A 295 3.18 -32.69 -21.71
#